data_AF-A0A067W605-F1
#
_entry.id   AF-A0A067W605-F1
#
_cell.length_a   1.000
_cell.length_b   1.000
_cell.length_c   1.000
_cell.angle_alpha   90.00
_cell.angle_beta   90.00
_cell.angle_gamma   90.00
#
_symmetry.space_group_name_H-M   'P 1'
#
loop_
_entity.id
_entity.type
_entity.pdbx_description
1 polymer ?
#
loop_
_entity_poly.entity_id
_entity_poly.type
_entity_poly.pdbx_seq_one_letter_code
_entity_poly.pdbx_strand_id
1 'polypeptide(L)'
;MHLSKIVYGNPKILNEQIKMITNNPKVSKQLSTQIMSSPNSIANLAGIEIFGMKNLARKKAGNHIIKLANSIDSYASAIKNVETTIIQEHQLEQKRRQTKVKLPSAALRDILNLSEEKRKEFLSDKKLSSSIGKELKEFMKALNARLSPSEHKNIQESNHQQFAKSVGISEDKAVAIIKVAQKSKELLQQIKTPVLNLEK
;
A
#
# COMPACT_ATOMS: atom_id res chain seq x y z
N MET A 1 -13.15 6.93 25.26
CA MET A 1 -13.02 6.60 26.71
C MET A 1 -12.98 7.84 27.60
N HIS A 2 -12.08 8.80 27.39
CA HIS A 2 -11.99 10.01 28.24
C HIS A 2 -13.28 10.86 28.24
N LEU A 3 -13.83 11.18 27.06
CA LEU A 3 -15.07 11.96 26.96
C LEU A 3 -16.27 11.23 27.55
N SER A 4 -16.33 9.91 27.44
CA SER A 4 -17.36 9.08 28.09
C SER A 4 -17.30 9.20 29.62
N LYS A 5 -16.11 9.25 30.22
CA LYS A 5 -15.94 9.53 31.65
C LYS A 5 -16.46 10.92 32.03
N ILE A 6 -16.21 11.93 31.20
CA ILE A 6 -16.67 13.30 31.45
C ILE A 6 -18.20 13.41 31.34
N VAL A 7 -18.78 12.84 30.29
CA VAL A 7 -20.22 12.98 29.98
C VAL A 7 -21.07 12.09 30.88
N TYR A 8 -20.67 10.83 31.10
CA TYR A 8 -21.50 9.82 31.79
C TYR A 8 -20.90 9.33 33.11
N GLY A 9 -19.74 9.83 33.53
CA GLY A 9 -19.07 9.36 34.75
C GLY A 9 -18.43 7.96 34.61
N ASN A 10 -18.63 7.28 33.48
CA ASN A 10 -18.13 5.94 33.20
C ASN A 10 -17.36 5.89 31.85
N PRO A 11 -16.06 5.59 31.86
CA PRO A 11 -15.23 5.58 30.64
C PRO A 11 -15.59 4.44 29.68
N LYS A 12 -16.23 3.38 30.17
CA LYS A 12 -16.53 2.13 29.45
C LYS A 12 -17.99 2.06 28.96
N ILE A 13 -18.81 3.07 29.24
CA ILE A 13 -20.26 3.03 28.97
C ILE A 13 -20.62 2.84 27.49
N LEU A 14 -19.71 3.21 26.58
CA LEU A 14 -19.91 3.08 25.14
C LEU A 14 -19.16 1.89 24.51
N ASN A 15 -18.56 1.00 25.32
CA ASN A 15 -17.65 -0.03 24.79
C ASN A 15 -18.31 -0.98 23.80
N GLU A 16 -19.54 -1.43 24.07
CA GLU A 16 -20.26 -2.33 23.15
C GLU A 16 -20.61 -1.62 21.84
N GLN A 17 -21.02 -0.36 21.91
CA GLN A 17 -21.31 0.43 20.71
C GLN A 17 -20.03 0.70 19.91
N ILE A 18 -18.89 0.92 20.56
CA ILE A 18 -17.60 1.05 19.88
C ILE A 18 -17.22 -0.26 19.16
N LYS A 19 -17.46 -1.43 19.78
CA LYS A 19 -17.26 -2.73 19.10
C LYS A 19 -18.17 -2.87 17.88
N MET A 20 -19.45 -2.49 18.01
CA MET A 20 -20.39 -2.49 16.88
C MET A 20 -19.93 -1.58 15.75
N ILE A 21 -19.42 -0.38 16.07
CA ILE A 21 -18.86 0.56 15.08
C ILE A 21 -17.61 0.00 14.42
N THR A 22 -16.76 -0.71 15.17
CA THR A 22 -15.57 -1.36 14.62
C THR A 22 -15.95 -2.37 13.54
N ASN A 23 -17.02 -3.13 13.76
CA ASN A 23 -17.51 -4.13 12.81
C ASN A 23 -18.36 -3.53 11.69
N ASN A 24 -19.04 -2.41 11.97
CA ASN A 24 -19.89 -1.71 11.01
C ASN A 24 -19.88 -0.20 11.29
N PRO A 25 -18.97 0.56 10.64
CA PRO A 25 -18.83 2.00 10.85
C PRO A 25 -20.11 2.81 10.62
N LYS A 26 -21.08 2.29 9.85
CA LYS A 26 -22.36 2.98 9.56
C LYS A 26 -23.21 3.20 10.81
N VAL A 27 -23.04 2.37 11.84
CA VAL A 27 -23.77 2.47 13.12
C VAL A 27 -23.40 3.74 13.88
N SER A 28 -22.23 4.34 13.58
CA SER A 28 -21.75 5.54 14.29
C SER A 28 -22.72 6.71 14.20
N LYS A 29 -23.38 6.88 13.04
CA LYS A 29 -24.27 8.02 12.79
C LYS A 29 -25.50 7.99 13.67
N GLN A 30 -26.04 6.79 13.89
CA GLN A 30 -27.16 6.59 14.82
C GLN A 30 -26.71 6.93 16.24
N LEU A 31 -25.55 6.43 16.66
CA LEU A 31 -25.03 6.68 18.00
C LEU A 31 -24.69 8.15 18.25
N SER A 32 -24.02 8.83 17.31
CA SER A 32 -23.68 10.25 17.44
C SER A 32 -24.93 11.12 17.51
N THR A 33 -25.94 10.82 16.68
CA THR A 33 -27.25 11.48 16.74
C THR A 33 -27.92 11.25 18.09
N GLN A 34 -27.94 10.01 18.59
CA GLN A 34 -28.52 9.68 19.90
C GLN A 34 -27.82 10.41 21.06
N ILE A 35 -26.49 10.51 21.02
CA ILE A 35 -25.71 11.28 22.01
C ILE A 35 -26.10 12.77 21.95
N MET A 36 -26.31 13.33 20.76
CA MET A 36 -26.65 14.75 20.60
C MET A 36 -28.09 15.08 21.00
N SER A 37 -29.06 14.28 20.56
CA SER A 37 -30.48 14.56 20.75
C SER A 37 -31.00 14.09 22.12
N SER A 38 -30.53 12.94 22.59
CA SER A 38 -31.06 12.27 23.78
C SER A 38 -29.94 11.56 24.57
N PRO A 39 -28.93 12.28 25.08
CA PRO A 39 -27.78 11.68 25.78
C PRO A 39 -28.20 10.81 26.98
N ASN A 40 -29.27 11.20 27.69
CA ASN A 40 -29.79 10.42 28.82
C ASN A 40 -30.40 9.07 28.42
N SER A 41 -30.72 8.85 27.14
CA SER A 41 -31.18 7.53 26.64
C SER A 41 -30.08 6.48 26.64
N ILE A 42 -28.81 6.91 26.74
CA ILE A 42 -27.64 6.02 26.84
C ILE A 42 -27.34 5.76 28.32
N ALA A 43 -27.15 6.84 29.08
CA ALA A 43 -26.92 6.81 30.51
C ALA A 43 -27.11 8.21 31.10
N ASN A 44 -27.34 8.29 32.42
CA ASN A 44 -27.42 9.56 33.12
C ASN A 44 -26.12 10.38 32.94
N LEU A 45 -26.27 11.67 32.68
CA LEU A 45 -25.14 12.60 32.65
C LEU A 45 -24.47 12.68 34.03
N ALA A 46 -23.14 12.78 34.01
CA ALA A 46 -22.34 12.95 35.21
C ALA A 46 -22.78 14.17 36.03
N GLY A 47 -22.58 14.11 37.35
CA GLY A 47 -22.99 15.18 38.26
C GLY A 47 -24.49 15.15 38.59
N ILE A 48 -24.96 16.23 39.23
CA ILE A 48 -26.29 16.33 39.83
C ILE A 48 -26.97 17.61 39.33
N GLU A 49 -28.29 17.54 39.19
CA GLU A 49 -29.17 18.66 38.93
C GLU A 49 -30.38 18.55 39.86
N ILE A 50 -30.59 19.57 40.69
CA ILE A 50 -31.69 19.64 41.66
C ILE A 50 -32.41 20.95 41.40
N PHE A 51 -33.73 20.90 41.17
CA PHE A 51 -34.56 22.07 40.84
C PHE A 51 -33.96 22.97 39.73
N GLY A 52 -33.34 22.37 38.70
CA GLY A 52 -32.69 23.08 37.59
C GLY A 52 -31.28 23.64 37.88
N MET A 53 -30.80 23.56 39.11
CA MET A 53 -29.44 23.97 39.47
C MET A 53 -28.45 22.83 39.21
N LYS A 54 -27.55 23.04 38.25
CA LYS A 54 -26.51 22.08 37.83
C LYS A 54 -25.20 22.31 38.57
N ASN A 55 -24.63 21.26 39.15
CA ASN A 55 -23.27 21.32 39.69
C ASN A 55 -22.20 21.39 38.58
N LEU A 56 -20.94 21.66 38.95
CA LEU A 56 -19.84 21.81 37.99
C LEU A 56 -19.66 20.56 37.09
N ALA A 57 -19.78 19.36 37.67
CA ALA A 57 -19.69 18.11 36.92
C ALA A 57 -20.81 17.99 35.88
N ARG A 58 -22.05 18.36 36.22
CA ARG A 58 -23.20 18.34 35.30
C ARG A 58 -23.06 19.36 34.17
N LYS A 59 -22.60 20.58 34.46
CA LYS A 59 -22.29 21.59 33.44
C LYS A 59 -21.20 21.09 32.48
N LYS A 60 -20.12 20.51 33.04
CA LYS A 60 -19.02 19.96 32.24
C LYS A 60 -19.49 18.81 31.36
N ALA A 61 -20.32 17.90 31.87
CA ALA A 61 -20.91 16.80 31.11
C ALA A 61 -21.67 17.33 29.89
N GLY A 62 -22.58 18.29 30.09
CA GLY A 62 -23.37 18.90 29.03
C GLY A 62 -22.50 19.54 27.93
N ASN A 63 -21.50 20.32 28.34
CA ASN A 63 -20.60 21.00 27.39
C ASN A 63 -19.75 20.05 26.54
N HIS A 64 -19.62 18.77 26.92
CA HIS A 64 -18.82 17.78 26.20
C HIS A 64 -19.65 16.81 25.34
N ILE A 65 -20.98 16.92 25.32
CA ILE A 65 -21.85 16.05 24.53
C ILE A 65 -21.50 16.10 23.04
N ILE A 66 -21.45 17.32 22.46
CA ILE A 66 -21.12 17.51 21.05
C ILE A 66 -19.72 16.96 20.74
N LYS A 67 -18.76 17.23 21.62
CA LYS A 67 -17.38 16.72 21.46
C LYS A 67 -17.33 15.19 21.50
N LEU A 68 -18.13 14.56 22.36
CA LEU A 68 -18.26 13.10 22.42
C LEU A 68 -18.88 12.54 21.13
N ALA A 69 -19.99 13.11 20.66
CA ALA A 69 -20.63 12.69 19.42
C ALA A 69 -19.69 12.81 18.20
N ASN A 70 -19.01 13.95 18.05
CA ASN A 70 -18.05 14.16 16.97
C ASN A 70 -16.86 13.17 17.05
N SER A 71 -16.44 12.79 18.26
CA SER A 71 -15.37 11.80 18.44
C SER A 71 -15.80 10.39 18.02
N ILE A 72 -17.09 10.05 18.17
CA ILE A 72 -17.65 8.79 17.66
C ILE A 72 -17.62 8.76 16.12
N ASP A 73 -18.06 9.83 15.47
CA ASP A 73 -18.03 9.93 14.00
C ASP A 73 -16.59 9.95 13.45
N SER A 74 -15.67 10.62 14.15
CA SER A 74 -14.25 10.63 13.80
C SER A 74 -13.63 9.24 13.92
N TYR A 75 -13.98 8.49 14.98
CA TYR A 75 -13.53 7.11 15.16
C TYR A 75 -14.02 6.21 14.02
N ALA A 76 -15.30 6.27 13.68
CA ALA A 76 -15.85 5.48 12.58
C ALA A 76 -15.21 5.83 11.22
N SER A 77 -14.93 7.12 10.99
CA SER A 77 -14.22 7.58 9.80
C SER A 77 -12.81 7.01 9.73
N ALA A 78 -12.09 6.95 10.85
CA ALA A 78 -10.77 6.33 10.92
C ALA A 78 -10.81 4.84 10.58
N ILE A 79 -11.79 4.09 11.13
CA ILE A 79 -11.96 2.66 10.80
C ILE A 79 -12.22 2.48 9.30
N LYS A 80 -13.17 3.24 8.73
CA LYS A 80 -13.49 3.17 7.30
C LYS A 80 -12.26 3.47 6.43
N ASN A 81 -11.45 4.44 6.81
CA ASN A 81 -10.22 4.78 6.09
C ASN A 81 -9.22 3.62 6.14
N VAL A 82 -8.99 3.03 7.32
CA VAL A 82 -8.10 1.86 7.47
C VAL A 82 -8.59 0.68 6.62
N GLU A 83 -9.89 0.35 6.68
CA GLU A 83 -10.48 -0.70 5.85
C GLU A 83 -10.28 -0.44 4.36
N THR A 84 -10.54 0.80 3.93
CA THR A 84 -10.39 1.22 2.53
C THR A 84 -8.93 1.11 2.09
N THR A 85 -7.98 1.56 2.91
CA THR A 85 -6.55 1.45 2.64
C THR A 85 -6.13 -0.01 2.50
N ILE A 86 -6.51 -0.89 3.43
CA ILE A 86 -6.19 -2.31 3.37
C ILE A 86 -6.74 -2.95 2.10
N ILE A 87 -8.00 -2.67 1.75
CA ILE A 87 -8.62 -3.19 0.53
C ILE A 87 -7.90 -2.68 -0.71
N GLN A 88 -7.57 -1.38 -0.77
CA GLN A 88 -6.86 -0.78 -1.89
C GLN A 88 -5.46 -1.37 -2.05
N GLU A 89 -4.69 -1.48 -0.97
CA GLU A 89 -3.36 -2.10 -0.96
C GLU A 89 -3.44 -3.55 -1.44
N HIS A 90 -4.40 -4.32 -0.93
CA HIS A 90 -4.61 -5.69 -1.37
C HIS A 90 -4.96 -5.76 -2.86
N GLN A 91 -5.86 -4.90 -3.35
CA GLN A 91 -6.22 -4.85 -4.77
C GLN A 91 -5.04 -4.44 -5.66
N LEU A 92 -4.23 -3.47 -5.24
CA LEU A 92 -3.03 -3.06 -5.95
C LEU A 92 -2.01 -4.20 -6.02
N GLU A 93 -1.81 -4.91 -4.90
CA GLU A 93 -0.92 -6.06 -4.83
C GLU A 93 -1.41 -7.22 -5.73
N GLN A 94 -2.73 -7.48 -5.77
CA GLN A 94 -3.31 -8.46 -6.68
C GLN A 94 -3.10 -8.05 -8.15
N LYS A 95 -3.37 -6.79 -8.51
CA LYS A 95 -3.12 -6.26 -9.86
C LYS A 95 -1.65 -6.37 -10.26
N ARG A 96 -0.73 -6.04 -9.34
CA ARG A 96 0.71 -6.18 -9.53
C ARG A 96 1.06 -7.63 -9.88
N ARG A 97 0.61 -8.60 -9.06
CA ARG A 97 0.87 -10.04 -9.26
C ARG A 97 0.27 -10.59 -10.56
N GLN A 98 -0.86 -10.06 -11.00
CA GLN A 98 -1.50 -10.42 -12.28
C GLN A 98 -0.76 -9.88 -13.51
N THR A 99 0.19 -8.96 -13.34
CA THR A 99 1.00 -8.44 -14.45
C THR A 99 1.76 -9.58 -15.12
N LYS A 100 1.42 -9.85 -16.38
CA LYS A 100 2.10 -10.88 -17.17
C LYS A 100 3.39 -10.30 -17.74
N VAL A 101 4.51 -10.93 -17.41
CA VAL A 101 5.79 -10.65 -18.06
C VAL A 101 5.91 -11.62 -19.24
N LYS A 102 5.86 -11.08 -20.46
CA LYS A 102 6.06 -11.89 -21.65
C LYS A 102 7.49 -12.39 -21.69
N LEU A 103 7.65 -13.59 -22.21
CA LEU A 103 8.96 -14.13 -22.49
C LEU A 103 9.64 -13.29 -23.58
N PRO A 104 10.89 -12.84 -23.38
CA PRO A 104 11.66 -12.20 -24.43
C PRO A 104 11.74 -13.07 -25.69
N SER A 105 11.81 -12.44 -26.85
CA SER A 105 12.05 -13.07 -28.15
C SER A 105 13.37 -13.84 -28.15
N ALA A 106 13.49 -14.82 -29.06
CA ALA A 106 14.75 -15.56 -29.22
C ALA A 106 15.93 -14.60 -29.48
N ALA A 107 15.74 -13.62 -30.37
CA ALA A 107 16.74 -12.60 -30.67
C ALA A 107 17.19 -11.82 -29.42
N LEU A 108 16.25 -11.34 -28.59
CA LEU A 108 16.62 -10.65 -27.35
C LEU A 108 17.34 -11.58 -26.36
N ARG A 109 16.94 -12.84 -26.26
CA ARG A 109 17.62 -13.83 -25.38
C ARG A 109 19.03 -14.14 -25.84
N ASP A 110 19.23 -14.29 -27.14
CA ASP A 110 20.54 -14.55 -27.72
C ASP A 110 21.47 -13.38 -27.43
N ILE A 111 21.00 -12.14 -27.65
CA ILE A 111 21.76 -10.92 -27.32
C ILE A 111 22.12 -10.85 -25.82
N LEU A 112 21.18 -11.19 -24.93
CA LEU A 112 21.45 -11.24 -23.48
C LEU A 112 22.49 -12.33 -23.12
N ASN A 113 22.69 -13.34 -23.97
CA ASN A 113 23.69 -14.39 -23.76
C ASN A 113 25.04 -14.12 -24.44
N LEU A 114 25.12 -13.17 -25.37
CA LEU A 114 26.38 -12.75 -25.99
C LEU A 114 27.37 -12.12 -24.98
N SER A 115 28.66 -12.16 -25.33
CA SER A 115 29.72 -11.38 -24.67
C SER A 115 29.54 -9.89 -24.94
N GLU A 116 30.18 -9.04 -24.14
CA GLU A 116 30.05 -7.60 -24.28
C GLU A 116 30.55 -7.08 -25.65
N GLU A 117 31.63 -7.64 -26.19
CA GLU A 117 32.15 -7.24 -27.51
C GLU A 117 31.13 -7.55 -28.61
N LYS A 118 30.57 -8.77 -28.59
CA LYS A 118 29.57 -9.21 -29.56
C LYS A 118 28.26 -8.43 -29.44
N ARG A 119 27.87 -8.00 -28.23
CA ARG A 119 26.69 -7.12 -28.06
C ARG A 119 26.90 -5.76 -28.72
N LYS A 120 28.09 -5.15 -28.58
CA LYS A 120 28.38 -3.85 -29.19
C LYS A 120 28.32 -3.91 -30.71
N GLU A 121 28.88 -4.98 -31.30
CA GLU A 121 28.80 -5.26 -32.74
C GLU A 121 27.34 -5.43 -33.21
N PHE A 122 26.53 -6.22 -32.48
CA PHE A 122 25.10 -6.40 -32.77
C PHE A 122 24.27 -5.11 -32.63
N LEU A 123 24.66 -4.20 -31.73
CA LEU A 123 23.98 -2.92 -31.49
C LEU A 123 24.38 -1.83 -32.49
N SER A 124 25.43 -2.03 -33.30
CA SER A 124 25.86 -1.10 -34.35
C SER A 124 24.85 -1.00 -35.51
N ASP A 125 23.99 -2.01 -35.72
CA ASP A 125 22.87 -1.92 -36.65
C ASP A 125 21.73 -1.08 -36.05
N LYS A 126 21.53 0.11 -36.60
CA LYS A 126 20.55 1.10 -36.15
C LYS A 126 19.10 0.58 -36.16
N LYS A 127 18.72 -0.27 -37.12
CA LYS A 127 17.35 -0.78 -37.23
C LYS A 127 17.11 -1.90 -36.22
N LEU A 128 18.08 -2.79 -36.07
CA LEU A 128 18.05 -3.87 -35.07
C LEU A 128 18.05 -3.32 -33.65
N SER A 129 18.91 -2.33 -33.38
CA SER A 129 19.00 -1.61 -32.10
C SER A 129 17.68 -0.94 -31.71
N SER A 130 16.94 -0.37 -32.67
CA SER A 130 15.62 0.22 -32.42
C SER A 130 14.55 -0.81 -32.03
N SER A 131 14.47 -1.93 -32.75
CA SER A 131 13.48 -2.99 -32.48
C SER A 131 13.75 -3.70 -31.15
N ILE A 132 14.99 -4.16 -30.95
CA ILE A 132 15.43 -4.82 -29.73
C ILE A 132 15.37 -3.87 -28.53
N GLY A 133 15.75 -2.61 -28.72
CA GLY A 133 15.64 -1.58 -27.68
C GLY A 133 14.19 -1.33 -27.26
N LYS A 134 13.22 -1.37 -28.19
CA LYS A 134 11.80 -1.26 -27.87
C LYS A 134 11.30 -2.48 -27.09
N GLU A 135 11.60 -3.68 -27.57
CA GLU A 135 11.21 -4.93 -26.91
C GLU A 135 11.79 -5.00 -25.48
N LEU A 136 13.07 -4.67 -25.32
CA LEU A 136 13.76 -4.66 -24.04
C LEU A 136 13.13 -3.64 -23.07
N LYS A 137 12.76 -2.45 -23.54
CA LYS A 137 12.06 -1.45 -22.73
C LYS A 137 10.69 -1.97 -22.28
N GLU A 138 9.94 -2.61 -23.18
CA GLU A 138 8.64 -3.20 -22.85
C GLU A 138 8.76 -4.35 -21.85
N PHE A 139 9.74 -5.24 -22.04
CA PHE A 139 10.06 -6.32 -21.10
C PHE A 139 10.40 -5.77 -19.72
N MET A 140 11.31 -4.80 -19.63
CA MET A 140 11.71 -4.22 -18.35
C MET A 140 10.59 -3.42 -17.69
N LYS A 141 9.73 -2.75 -18.46
CA LYS A 141 8.54 -2.11 -17.93
C LYS A 141 7.58 -3.13 -17.30
N ALA A 142 7.32 -4.24 -18.00
CA ALA A 142 6.45 -5.30 -17.48
C ALA A 142 7.05 -6.00 -16.26
N LEU A 143 8.37 -6.25 -16.27
CA LEU A 143 9.10 -6.84 -15.15
C LEU A 143 9.03 -5.93 -13.92
N ASN A 144 9.34 -4.65 -14.07
CA ASN A 144 9.31 -3.67 -12.97
C ASN A 144 7.90 -3.47 -12.40
N ALA A 145 6.87 -3.54 -13.26
CA ALA A 145 5.48 -3.47 -12.82
C ALA A 145 5.04 -4.75 -12.08
N ARG A 146 5.65 -5.91 -12.38
CA ARG A 146 5.33 -7.18 -11.74
C ARG A 146 6.05 -7.37 -10.41
N LEU A 147 7.23 -6.81 -10.20
CA LEU A 147 8.05 -7.05 -9.01
C LEU A 147 7.71 -6.10 -7.86
N SER A 148 7.85 -6.59 -6.63
CA SER A 148 7.67 -5.80 -5.41
C SER A 148 8.96 -5.02 -5.12
N PRO A 149 8.91 -4.03 -4.22
CA PRO A 149 10.12 -3.34 -3.76
C PRO A 149 11.17 -4.29 -3.17
N SER A 150 10.75 -5.31 -2.41
CA SER A 150 11.67 -6.31 -1.84
C SER A 150 12.22 -7.24 -2.91
N GLU A 151 11.43 -7.64 -3.89
CA GLU A 151 11.88 -8.47 -5.03
C GLU A 151 12.90 -7.72 -5.89
N HIS A 152 12.69 -6.42 -6.12
CA HIS A 152 13.70 -5.57 -6.78
C HIS A 152 15.01 -5.53 -6.01
N LYS A 153 14.95 -5.35 -4.69
CA LYS A 153 16.14 -5.37 -3.83
C LYS A 153 16.88 -6.70 -3.92
N ASN A 154 16.13 -7.82 -3.87
CA ASN A 154 16.72 -9.16 -3.99
C ASN A 154 17.41 -9.37 -5.36
N ILE A 155 16.88 -8.82 -6.45
CA ILE A 155 17.57 -8.85 -7.75
C ILE A 155 18.87 -8.03 -7.72
N GLN A 156 18.87 -6.86 -7.07
CA GLN A 156 20.06 -6.01 -7.00
C GLN A 156 21.18 -6.66 -6.16
N GLU A 157 20.82 -7.33 -5.08
CA GLU A 157 21.75 -7.98 -4.15
C GLU A 157 22.07 -9.43 -4.53
N SER A 158 21.54 -9.92 -5.66
CA SER A 158 21.63 -11.33 -6.08
C SER A 158 21.17 -12.32 -5.01
N ASN A 159 20.18 -11.95 -4.19
CA ASN A 159 19.63 -12.78 -3.13
C ASN A 159 18.61 -13.78 -3.69
N HIS A 160 19.13 -14.86 -4.29
CA HIS A 160 18.33 -15.89 -4.97
C HIS A 160 17.34 -16.58 -4.03
N GLN A 161 17.76 -16.91 -2.81
CA GLN A 161 16.93 -17.59 -1.82
C GLN A 161 15.71 -16.75 -1.40
N GLN A 162 15.91 -15.47 -1.05
CA GLN A 162 14.79 -14.61 -0.66
C GLN A 162 13.89 -14.25 -1.84
N PHE A 163 14.45 -14.12 -3.05
CA PHE A 163 13.65 -13.94 -4.26
C PHE A 163 12.77 -15.16 -4.54
N ALA A 164 13.36 -16.37 -4.51
CA ALA A 164 12.64 -17.63 -4.70
C ALA A 164 11.46 -17.76 -3.74
N LYS A 165 11.70 -17.47 -2.45
CA LYS A 165 10.68 -17.49 -1.40
C LYS A 165 9.57 -16.45 -1.62
N SER A 166 9.92 -15.22 -1.99
CA SER A 166 8.93 -14.14 -2.24
C SER A 166 8.01 -14.46 -3.41
N VAL A 167 8.58 -14.98 -4.50
CA VAL A 167 7.85 -15.25 -5.75
C VAL A 167 7.12 -16.60 -5.70
N GLY A 168 7.60 -17.55 -4.89
CA GLY A 168 7.06 -18.91 -4.79
C GLY A 168 7.58 -19.84 -5.88
N ILE A 169 8.88 -19.78 -6.19
CA ILE A 169 9.55 -20.59 -7.21
C ILE A 169 10.77 -21.31 -6.62
N SER A 170 11.36 -22.25 -7.38
CA SER A 170 12.63 -22.88 -6.99
C SER A 170 13.80 -21.89 -7.08
N GLU A 171 14.85 -22.15 -6.31
CA GLU A 171 16.07 -21.33 -6.32
C GLU A 171 16.75 -21.31 -7.69
N ASP A 172 16.81 -22.45 -8.40
CA ASP A 172 17.35 -22.50 -9.76
C ASP A 172 16.61 -21.56 -10.73
N LYS A 173 15.28 -21.49 -10.62
CA LYS A 173 14.47 -20.56 -11.42
C LYS A 173 14.73 -19.12 -11.01
N ALA A 174 14.92 -18.85 -9.71
CA ALA A 174 15.28 -17.53 -9.21
C ALA A 174 16.64 -17.06 -9.75
N VAL A 175 17.65 -17.93 -9.77
CA VAL A 175 18.97 -17.66 -10.35
C VAL A 175 18.83 -17.24 -11.82
N ALA A 176 18.08 -18.03 -12.62
CA ALA A 176 17.85 -17.73 -14.02
C ALA A 176 17.17 -16.37 -14.24
N ILE A 177 16.11 -16.07 -13.47
CA ILE A 177 15.36 -14.81 -13.58
C ILE A 177 16.21 -13.61 -13.18
N ILE A 178 16.94 -13.70 -12.06
CA ILE A 178 17.81 -12.62 -11.58
C ILE A 178 18.89 -12.31 -12.63
N LYS A 179 19.53 -13.35 -13.19
CA LYS A 179 20.55 -13.20 -14.23
C LYS A 179 20.00 -12.49 -15.48
N VAL A 180 18.80 -12.86 -15.93
CA VAL A 180 18.15 -12.21 -17.08
C VAL A 180 17.84 -10.75 -16.76
N ALA A 181 17.26 -10.47 -15.59
CA ALA A 181 16.90 -9.11 -15.18
C ALA A 181 18.11 -8.17 -15.10
N GLN A 182 19.23 -8.64 -14.53
CA GLN A 182 20.48 -7.88 -14.43
C GLN A 182 21.07 -7.58 -15.82
N LYS A 183 21.22 -8.61 -16.67
CA LYS A 183 21.71 -8.43 -18.05
C LYS A 183 20.82 -7.50 -18.88
N SER A 184 19.50 -7.58 -18.72
CA SER A 184 18.57 -6.66 -19.38
C SER A 184 18.74 -5.21 -18.93
N LYS A 185 19.04 -4.99 -17.64
CA LYS A 185 19.32 -3.65 -17.10
C LYS A 185 20.63 -3.09 -17.65
N GLU A 186 21.69 -3.90 -17.72
CA GLU A 186 22.98 -3.52 -18.32
C GLU A 186 22.82 -3.16 -19.79
N LEU A 187 22.11 -3.99 -20.57
CA LEU A 187 21.87 -3.74 -21.98
C LEU A 187 21.07 -2.44 -22.21
N LEU A 188 20.08 -2.14 -21.34
CA LEU A 188 19.38 -0.85 -21.39
C LEU A 188 20.30 0.35 -21.13
N GLN A 189 21.30 0.19 -20.26
CA GLN A 189 22.28 1.26 -20.01
C GLN A 189 23.19 1.46 -21.24
N GLN A 190 23.67 0.38 -21.84
CA GLN A 190 24.50 0.43 -23.06
C GLN A 190 23.78 1.08 -24.24
N ILE A 191 22.47 0.87 -24.39
CA ILE A 191 21.67 1.53 -25.44
C ILE A 191 21.43 3.02 -25.13
N LYS A 192 21.36 3.41 -23.85
CA LYS A 192 21.09 4.80 -23.43
C LYS A 192 22.33 5.69 -23.47
N THR A 193 23.51 5.13 -23.26
CA THR A 193 24.78 5.85 -23.35
C THR A 193 25.25 5.78 -24.80
N PRO A 194 25.11 6.85 -25.60
CA PRO A 194 25.76 6.87 -26.91
C PRO A 194 27.26 6.78 -26.63
N VAL A 195 27.95 5.93 -27.38
CA VAL A 195 29.42 5.94 -27.43
C VAL A 195 29.84 7.32 -27.95
N LEU A 196 30.02 8.28 -27.04
CA LEU A 196 30.86 9.45 -27.25
C LEU A 196 32.28 8.98 -27.01
N ASN A 197 32.87 8.33 -28.00
CA ASN A 197 34.32 8.19 -28.14
C ASN A 197 34.65 7.72 -29.56
N LEU A 198 35.74 8.28 -30.09
CA LEU A 198 36.21 8.32 -31.48
C LEU A 198 35.55 9.51 -32.21
N GLU A 199 36.17 10.70 -32.25
CA GLU A 199 37.47 10.99 -32.85
C GLU A 199 38.31 12.01 -32.04
N LYS A 200 39.59 11.71 -31.84
CA LYS A 200 40.70 12.66 -31.76
C LYS A 200 41.90 12.05 -32.45
#